data_AF-A0A936U466-F1
#
_entry.id   AF-A0A936U466-F1
#
_cell.length_a   1.000
_cell.length_b   1.000
_cell.length_c   1.000
_cell.angle_alpha   90.00
_cell.angle_beta   90.00
_cell.angle_gamma   90.00
#
_symmetry.space_group_name_H-M   'P 1'
#
loop_
_entity.id
_entity.type
_entity.pdbx_description
1 polymer ?
#
loop_
_entity_poly.entity_id
_entity_poly.type
_entity_poly.pdbx_seq_one_letter_code
_entity_poly.pdbx_strand_id
1 'polypeptide(L)'
;MTVFKSEAARLSLLEHLPTFKARVLAPTIDEVEVQTPFGRTHVSMAGPADAPPLVAVHGAMASSFHLLAELGPLPKTRRVIVLDVLGQSPLSEDARLPLTPSGRRGLGH
;
A
#
# COMPACT_ATOMS: atom_id res chain seq x y z
N MET A 1 -16.48 -8.95 6.39
CA MET A 1 -17.02 -7.90 5.49
C MET A 1 -15.84 -7.31 4.74
N THR A 2 -15.89 -7.38 3.42
CA THR A 2 -14.91 -6.82 2.48
C THR A 2 -15.00 -5.28 2.42
N VAL A 3 -13.90 -4.59 2.11
CA VAL A 3 -13.92 -3.15 1.77
C VAL A 3 -14.48 -2.90 0.37
N PHE A 4 -14.48 -3.91 -0.49
CA PHE A 4 -14.95 -3.81 -1.87
C PHE A 4 -16.46 -4.01 -1.93
N LYS A 5 -17.11 -3.30 -2.87
CA LYS A 5 -18.56 -3.44 -3.10
C LYS A 5 -18.92 -4.85 -3.61
N SER A 6 -18.01 -5.48 -4.34
CA SER A 6 -18.12 -6.83 -4.87
C SER A 6 -16.74 -7.33 -5.31
N GLU A 7 -16.62 -8.64 -5.54
CA GLU A 7 -15.42 -9.22 -6.13
C GLU A 7 -15.15 -8.66 -7.53
N ALA A 8 -16.19 -8.48 -8.36
CA ALA A 8 -16.06 -7.85 -9.67
C ALA A 8 -15.48 -6.43 -9.60
N ALA A 9 -15.87 -5.64 -8.58
CA ALA A 9 -15.30 -4.31 -8.37
C ALA A 9 -13.81 -4.37 -7.98
N ARG A 10 -13.42 -5.36 -7.15
CA ARG A 10 -12.01 -5.60 -6.81
C ARG A 10 -11.19 -5.99 -8.05
N LEU A 11 -11.72 -6.90 -8.88
CA LEU A 11 -11.06 -7.35 -10.10
C LEU A 11 -10.89 -6.21 -11.12
N SER A 12 -11.90 -5.35 -11.28
CA SER A 12 -11.81 -4.16 -12.14
C SER A 12 -10.68 -3.21 -11.71
N LEU A 13 -10.45 -3.02 -10.40
CA LEU A 13 -9.29 -2.25 -9.91
C LEU A 13 -7.96 -2.89 -10.30
N LEU A 14 -7.85 -4.22 -10.19
CA LEU A 14 -6.63 -4.95 -10.57
C LEU A 14 -6.39 -4.90 -12.09
N GLU A 15 -7.44 -4.96 -12.89
CA GLU A 15 -7.36 -4.84 -14.35
C GLU A 15 -6.81 -3.48 -14.79
N HIS A 16 -7.17 -2.39 -14.11
CA HIS A 16 -6.69 -1.04 -14.42
C HIS A 16 -5.30 -0.73 -13.85
N LEU A 17 -4.80 -1.55 -12.93
CA LEU A 17 -3.55 -1.28 -12.22
C LEU A 17 -2.31 -1.17 -13.14
N PRO A 18 -2.10 -2.04 -14.15
CA PRO A 18 -0.96 -1.89 -15.07
C PRO A 18 -0.95 -0.54 -15.78
N THR A 19 -2.12 -0.06 -16.22
CA THR A 19 -2.26 1.26 -16.84
C THR A 19 -1.93 2.40 -15.87
N PHE A 20 -2.37 2.29 -14.62
CA PHE A 20 -2.01 3.25 -13.58
C PHE A 20 -0.50 3.30 -13.37
N LYS A 21 0.13 2.14 -13.11
CA LYS A 21 1.58 2.01 -12.89
C LYS A 21 2.39 2.61 -14.04
N ALA A 22 2.02 2.31 -15.29
CA ALA A 22 2.69 2.83 -16.47
C ALA A 22 2.61 4.36 -16.62
N ARG A 23 1.59 5.01 -16.04
CA ARG A 23 1.40 6.46 -16.12
C ARG A 23 2.13 7.23 -15.02
N VAL A 24 2.23 6.64 -13.83
CA VAL A 24 2.60 7.38 -12.61
C VAL A 24 3.94 6.95 -12.01
N LEU A 25 4.48 5.80 -12.42
CA LEU A 25 5.72 5.27 -11.86
C LEU A 25 6.85 5.25 -12.88
N ALA A 26 8.06 5.44 -12.37
CA ALA A 26 9.27 5.10 -13.10
C ALA A 26 9.36 3.57 -13.29
N PRO A 27 10.04 3.09 -14.35
CA PRO A 27 9.99 1.68 -14.77
C PRO A 27 10.53 0.65 -13.77
N THR A 28 11.28 1.06 -12.75
CA THR A 28 11.90 0.12 -11.79
C THR A 28 11.22 0.21 -10.43
N ILE A 29 10.23 -0.65 -10.22
CA ILE A 29 9.59 -0.90 -8.92
C ILE A 29 9.64 -2.40 -8.67
N ASP A 30 10.24 -2.78 -7.55
CA ASP A 30 10.23 -4.17 -7.10
C ASP A 30 8.96 -4.43 -6.31
N GLU A 31 8.36 -5.60 -6.51
CA GLU A 31 7.15 -6.02 -5.80
C GLU A 31 7.39 -7.37 -5.14
N VAL A 32 6.89 -7.52 -3.92
CA VAL A 32 6.95 -8.78 -3.19
C VAL A 32 5.66 -8.97 -2.38
N GLU A 33 5.24 -10.22 -2.25
CA GLU A 33 4.22 -10.61 -1.29
C GLU A 33 4.89 -11.16 -0.03
N VAL A 34 4.51 -10.62 1.12
CA VAL A 34 5.03 -11.03 2.44
C VAL A 34 3.91 -11.74 3.19
N GLN A 35 4.18 -12.96 3.63
CA GLN A 35 3.32 -13.69 4.56
C GLN A 35 3.45 -13.07 5.95
N THR A 36 2.32 -12.67 6.55
CA THR A 36 2.26 -12.16 7.91
C THR A 36 1.26 -12.96 8.73
N PRO A 37 1.29 -12.91 10.07
CA PRO A 37 0.24 -13.50 10.90
C PRO A 37 -1.17 -12.97 10.62
N PHE A 38 -1.30 -11.84 9.92
CA PHE A 38 -2.58 -11.21 9.60
C PHE A 38 -3.08 -11.49 8.19
N GLY A 39 -2.25 -12.12 7.33
CA GLY A 39 -2.55 -12.39 5.94
C GLY A 39 -1.45 -11.93 4.97
N ARG A 40 -1.67 -12.18 3.68
CA ARG A 40 -0.75 -11.81 2.59
C ARG A 40 -0.72 -10.31 2.35
N THR A 41 0.45 -9.71 2.50
CA THR A 41 0.67 -8.27 2.33
C THR A 41 1.52 -8.02 1.09
N HIS A 42 0.99 -7.26 0.13
CA HIS A 42 1.78 -6.75 -0.99
C HIS A 42 2.67 -5.59 -0.53
N VAL A 43 3.89 -5.56 -1.06
CA VAL A 43 4.88 -4.52 -0.78
C VAL A 43 5.51 -4.08 -2.10
N SER A 44 5.49 -2.77 -2.33
CA SER A 44 6.21 -2.13 -3.42
C SER A 44 7.47 -1.45 -2.91
N MET A 45 8.56 -1.52 -3.67
CA MET A 45 9.83 -0.94 -3.30
C MET A 45 10.47 -0.15 -4.44
N ALA A 46 11.05 1.00 -4.10
CA ALA A 46 11.72 1.87 -5.04
C ALA A 46 13.05 2.39 -4.47
N GLY A 47 14.00 2.67 -5.37
CA GLY A 47 15.32 3.16 -5.01
C GLY A 47 16.37 2.06 -4.81
N PRO A 48 17.65 2.42 -4.61
CA PRO A 48 18.76 1.48 -4.50
C PRO A 48 18.54 0.49 -3.34
N ALA A 49 18.82 -0.79 -3.57
CA ALA A 49 18.58 -1.86 -2.59
C ALA A 49 19.42 -1.72 -1.31
N ASP A 50 20.57 -1.03 -1.39
CA ASP A 50 21.53 -0.77 -0.33
C ASP A 50 21.37 0.60 0.35
N ALA A 51 20.44 1.45 -0.14
CA ALA A 51 20.17 2.75 0.47
C ALA A 51 19.43 2.61 1.82
N PRO A 52 19.55 3.58 2.75
CA PRO A 52 18.86 3.53 4.03
C PRO A 52 17.33 3.33 3.87
N PRO A 53 16.71 2.40 4.61
CA PRO A 53 15.30 2.08 4.40
C PRO A 53 14.39 3.22 4.88
N LEU A 54 13.30 3.45 4.14
CA LEU A 54 12.17 4.27 4.53
C LEU A 54 10.90 3.44 4.36
N VAL A 55 10.28 3.04 5.47
CA VAL A 55 8.98 2.37 5.45
C VAL A 55 7.87 3.42 5.47
N ALA A 56 6.91 3.30 4.56
CA ALA A 56 5.77 4.20 4.48
C ALA A 56 4.45 3.45 4.33
N VAL A 57 3.35 4.10 4.72
CA VAL A 57 2.00 3.55 4.70
C VAL A 57 1.10 4.52 3.96
N HIS A 58 0.37 4.04 2.94
CA HIS A 58 -0.54 4.84 2.15
C HIS A 58 -1.77 5.30 2.96
N GLY A 59 -2.45 6.35 2.48
CA GLY A 59 -3.73 6.79 3.04
C GLY A 59 -4.87 5.81 2.77
N ALA A 60 -6.01 5.99 3.44
CA ALA A 60 -7.18 5.15 3.24
C ALA A 60 -7.64 5.11 1.77
N MET A 61 -8.19 3.98 1.32
CA MET A 61 -8.70 3.76 -0.04
C MET A 61 -7.67 3.99 -1.18
N ALA A 62 -6.38 3.88 -0.88
CA ALA A 62 -5.28 3.99 -1.84
C ALA A 62 -4.46 2.67 -1.89
N SER A 63 -3.36 2.69 -2.64
CA SER A 63 -2.39 1.60 -2.65
C SER A 63 -0.96 2.10 -2.50
N SER A 64 -0.03 1.16 -2.29
CA SER A 64 1.41 1.42 -2.22
C SER A 64 1.93 2.23 -3.41
N PHE A 65 1.40 1.97 -4.61
CA PHE A 65 1.75 2.70 -5.83
C PHE A 65 1.31 4.16 -5.85
N HIS A 66 0.16 4.48 -5.25
CA HIS A 66 -0.30 5.87 -5.15
C HIS A 66 0.68 6.67 -4.30
N LEU A 67 1.06 6.14 -3.14
CA LEU A 67 2.02 6.82 -2.28
C LEU A 67 3.41 6.91 -2.94
N LEU A 68 3.87 5.86 -3.62
CA LEU A 68 5.15 5.90 -4.33
C LEU A 68 5.23 7.02 -5.37
N ALA A 69 4.14 7.30 -6.09
CA ALA A 69 4.06 8.42 -7.02
C ALA A 69 4.20 9.80 -6.32
N GLU A 70 3.68 9.92 -5.09
CA GLU A 70 3.69 11.16 -4.31
C GLU A 70 5.00 11.39 -3.51
N LEU A 71 5.80 10.34 -3.27
CA LEU A 71 7.05 10.44 -2.49
C LEU A 71 8.20 11.16 -3.23
N GLY A 72 7.97 11.57 -4.48
CA GLY A 72 8.84 12.47 -5.23
C GLY A 72 10.30 11.98 -5.30
N PRO A 73 11.29 12.78 -4.83
CA PRO A 73 12.70 12.43 -4.96
C PRO A 73 13.21 11.41 -3.93
N LEU A 74 12.40 11.00 -2.95
CA LEU A 74 12.85 10.12 -1.85
C LEU A 74 13.48 8.80 -2.34
N PRO A 75 12.94 8.09 -3.36
CA PRO A 75 13.57 6.89 -3.91
C PRO A 75 14.98 7.11 -4.48
N LYS A 76 15.41 8.35 -4.72
CA LYS A 76 16.79 8.62 -5.19
C LYS A 76 17.84 8.44 -4.09
N THR A 77 17.44 8.50 -2.81
CA THR A 77 18.37 8.48 -1.66
C THR A 77 18.00 7.47 -0.58
N ARG A 78 16.84 6.81 -0.71
CA ARG A 78 16.30 5.85 0.24
C ARG A 78 15.84 4.60 -0.50
N ARG A 79 15.93 3.45 0.17
CA ARG A 79 15.15 2.27 -0.21
C ARG A 79 13.74 2.46 0.36
N VAL A 80 12.85 2.99 -0.45
CA VAL A 80 11.45 3.23 -0.04
C VAL A 80 10.71 1.91 -0.11
N ILE A 81 10.05 1.53 0.98
CA ILE A 81 9.30 0.29 1.13
C ILE A 81 7.88 0.68 1.53
N VAL A 82 6.91 0.44 0.65
CA VAL A 82 5.51 0.81 0.87
C VAL A 82 4.66 -0.44 0.86
N LEU A 83 3.97 -0.68 1.97
CA LEU A 83 3.06 -1.82 2.13
C LEU A 83 1.63 -1.44 1.76
N ASP A 84 0.90 -2.39 1.19
CA ASP A 84 -0.54 -2.31 0.97
C ASP A 84 -1.30 -2.83 2.19
N VAL A 85 -2.01 -1.95 2.88
CA VAL A 85 -2.73 -2.30 4.11
C VAL A 85 -3.83 -3.33 3.80
N LEU A 86 -3.86 -4.42 4.58
CA LEU A 86 -4.88 -5.47 4.46
C LEU A 86 -6.29 -4.87 4.53
N GLY A 87 -7.15 -5.29 3.60
CA GLY A 87 -8.53 -4.79 3.51
C GLY A 87 -8.65 -3.29 3.16
N GLN A 88 -7.61 -2.67 2.59
CA GLN A 88 -7.66 -1.28 2.07
C GLN A 88 -7.16 -1.15 0.63
N SER A 89 -6.45 -2.17 0.12
CA SER A 89 -5.91 -2.23 -1.23
C SER A 89 -6.25 -3.57 -1.88
N PRO A 90 -6.52 -3.63 -3.19
CA PRO A 90 -6.85 -4.88 -3.87
C PRO A 90 -5.65 -5.83 -3.98
N LEU A 91 -4.43 -5.33 -3.74
CA LEU A 91 -3.17 -6.08 -3.88
C LEU A 91 -2.82 -6.95 -2.67
N SER A 92 -3.36 -6.58 -1.51
CA SER A 92 -3.23 -7.35 -0.29
C SER A 92 -4.47 -8.20 -0.04
N GLU A 93 -4.36 -9.15 0.89
CA GLU A 93 -5.51 -9.93 1.32
C GLU A 93 -6.63 -9.03 1.86
N ASP A 94 -7.87 -9.40 1.52
CA ASP A 94 -9.06 -8.69 1.94
C ASP A 94 -9.46 -9.11 3.36
N ALA A 95 -8.56 -8.82 4.30
CA ALA A 95 -8.70 -9.11 5.71
C ALA A 95 -8.83 -7.81 6.52
N ARG A 96 -9.78 -7.79 7.45
CA ARG A 96 -9.94 -6.65 8.37
C ARG A 96 -9.03 -6.82 9.58
N LEU A 97 -8.09 -5.90 9.75
CA LEU A 97 -7.24 -5.87 10.95
C LEU A 97 -8.08 -5.60 12.21
N PRO A 98 -7.81 -6.31 13.33
CA PRO A 98 -8.48 -6.09 14.60
C PRO A 98 -7.96 -4.80 15.27
N LEU A 99 -8.35 -3.65 14.73
CA LEU A 99 -8.04 -2.36 15.32
C LEU A 99 -9.04 -2.10 16.46
N THR A 100 -8.57 -2.13 17.70
CA THR A 100 -9.27 -1.45 18.78
C THR A 100 -9.15 0.05 18.54
N PRO A 101 -10.25 0.82 18.55
CA PRO A 101 -10.13 2.26 18.60
C PRO A 101 -9.29 2.58 19.83
N SER A 102 -8.09 3.14 19.65
CA SER A 102 -7.42 3.77 20.78
C SER A 102 -8.36 4.86 21.23
N GLY A 103 -8.85 4.74 22.47
CA GLY A 103 -9.83 5.67 23.00
C GLY A 103 -9.34 7.08 22.73
N ARG A 104 -10.15 7.88 22.02
CA ARG A 104 -10.02 9.33 22.10
C ARG A 104 -10.14 9.65 23.58
N ARG A 105 -9.02 9.85 24.27
CA ARG A 105 -9.04 10.60 25.54
C ARG A 105 -9.65 11.93 25.16
N GLY A 106 -10.89 12.13 25.59
CA GLY A 106 -11.62 13.37 25.36
C GLY A 106 -10.74 14.52 25.84
N LEU A 107 -10.27 15.32 24.91
CA LEU A 107 -9.93 16.70 25.21
C LEU A 107 -11.29 17.39 25.29
N GLY A 108 -11.83 17.42 26.51
CA GLY A 108 -12.91 18.31 26.86
C GLY A 108 -12.40 19.74 26.70
N HIS A 109 -13.10 20.51 25.87
CA HIS A 109 -13.19 21.95 25.96
C HIS A 109 -14.67 22.30 26.07
#